data_AF-A0A1V5TK12-F1
#
_entry.id   AF-A0A1V5TK12-F1
#
_cell.length_a   1.000
_cell.length_b   1.000
_cell.length_c   1.000
_cell.angle_alpha   90.00
_cell.angle_beta   90.00
_cell.angle_gamma   90.00
#
_symmetry.space_group_name_H-M   'P 1'
#
loop_
_entity.id
_entity.type
_entity.pdbx_description
1 polymer ?
#
loop_
_entity_poly.entity_id
_entity_poly.type
_entity_poly.pdbx_seq_one_letter_code
_entity_poly.pdbx_strand_id
1 'polypeptide(L)'
;MDKAINIAKEIISEVNKKVKRVYWTNEEIDKYFGRRSVEEILSSGETCFMNPCLDLTLVSSHLISKKKIPHKLVIEEHLPSNGFDFNRLHFVIEFQNNDKQSKEYFLNYKRANEVYLLEGKYNGRQDLPLAQILKIQGLKLNPKNPLYVNLGYKTLEEFSKENFKGYSLEKNISRLKKDNSIENYQKYKQKFGEDFLIITKP
;
A
#
# COMPACT_ATOMS: atom_id res chain seq x y z
N MET A 1 -10.29 8.17 -23.60
CA MET A 1 -9.52 7.97 -22.36
C MET A 1 -9.70 6.53 -21.96
N ASP A 2 -8.63 5.83 -21.58
CA ASP A 2 -8.68 4.40 -21.30
C ASP A 2 -9.65 4.07 -20.15
N LYS A 3 -10.54 3.08 -20.35
CA LYS A 3 -11.51 2.65 -19.35
C LYS A 3 -10.83 2.20 -18.06
N ALA A 4 -9.67 1.56 -18.16
CA ALA A 4 -8.88 1.14 -17.01
C ALA A 4 -8.39 2.33 -16.17
N ILE A 5 -7.95 3.39 -16.85
CA ILE A 5 -7.48 4.63 -16.21
C ILE A 5 -8.63 5.32 -15.47
N ASN A 6 -9.81 5.40 -16.07
CA ASN A 6 -10.97 6.01 -15.42
C ASN A 6 -11.39 5.24 -14.17
N ILE A 7 -11.44 3.91 -14.25
CA ILE A 7 -11.75 3.06 -13.09
C ILE A 7 -10.73 3.27 -11.96
N ALA A 8 -9.43 3.30 -12.29
CA ALA A 8 -8.40 3.54 -11.29
C ALA A 8 -8.50 4.93 -10.66
N LYS A 9 -8.82 5.97 -11.44
CA LYS A 9 -9.06 7.33 -10.91
C LYS A 9 -10.27 7.36 -9.97
N GLU A 10 -11.36 6.65 -10.30
CA GLU A 10 -12.51 6.49 -9.40
C GLU A 10 -12.10 5.83 -8.08
N ILE A 11 -11.34 4.74 -8.15
CA ILE A 11 -10.84 4.03 -6.96
C ILE A 11 -9.98 4.94 -6.10
N ILE A 12 -9.01 5.66 -6.69
CA ILE A 12 -8.15 6.60 -5.96
C ILE A 12 -8.99 7.70 -5.30
N SER A 13 -9.99 8.23 -6.01
CA SER A 13 -10.92 9.22 -5.45
C SER A 13 -11.72 8.66 -4.27
N GLU A 14 -12.22 7.43 -4.37
CA GLU A 14 -12.94 6.77 -3.28
C GLU A 14 -12.03 6.52 -2.06
N VAL A 15 -10.79 6.07 -2.27
CA VAL A 15 -9.81 5.91 -1.19
C VAL A 15 -9.56 7.24 -0.49
N ASN A 16 -9.34 8.32 -1.25
CA ASN A 16 -9.11 9.66 -0.71
C ASN A 16 -10.28 10.20 0.15
N LYS A 17 -11.51 9.81 -0.21
CA LYS A 17 -12.73 10.16 0.53
C LYS A 17 -12.88 9.31 1.79
N LYS A 18 -12.54 8.03 1.73
CA LYS A 18 -12.79 7.04 2.79
C LYS A 18 -11.67 6.92 3.82
N VAL A 19 -10.43 7.23 3.45
CA VAL A 19 -9.25 7.01 4.31
C VAL A 19 -8.39 8.25 4.35
N LYS A 20 -8.37 8.91 5.51
CA LYS A 20 -7.53 10.08 5.78
C LYS A 20 -6.19 9.67 6.36
N ARG A 21 -5.16 10.43 6.00
CA ARG A 21 -3.80 10.25 6.51
C ARG A 21 -3.62 11.13 7.74
N VAL A 22 -3.51 10.51 8.90
CA VAL A 22 -3.51 11.18 10.21
C VAL A 22 -2.24 10.91 10.98
N TYR A 23 -2.02 11.70 12.03
CA TYR A 23 -1.03 11.39 13.03
C TYR A 23 -1.53 10.22 13.88
N TRP A 24 -0.70 9.18 14.01
CA TRP A 24 -0.91 8.11 14.98
C TRP A 24 0.03 8.31 16.16
N THR A 25 -0.42 8.02 17.37
CA THR A 25 0.50 7.89 18.51
C THR A 25 1.42 6.68 18.33
N ASN A 26 2.45 6.58 19.15
CA ASN A 26 3.35 5.44 19.10
C ASN A 26 2.66 4.13 19.48
N GLU A 27 1.71 4.19 20.42
CA GLU A 27 0.86 3.06 20.81
C GLU A 27 -0.05 2.63 19.65
N GLU A 28 -0.57 3.57 18.88
CA GLU A 28 -1.37 3.28 17.69
C GLU A 28 -0.52 2.66 16.57
N ILE A 29 0.72 3.12 16.38
CA ILE A 29 1.67 2.48 15.44
C ILE A 29 1.90 1.02 15.84
N ASP A 30 2.20 0.75 17.11
CA ASP A 30 2.42 -0.61 17.61
C ASP A 30 1.19 -1.49 17.40
N LYS A 31 0.00 -0.94 17.65
CA LYS A 31 -1.27 -1.67 17.56
C LYS A 31 -1.73 -1.91 16.12
N TYR A 32 -1.59 -0.94 15.23
CA TYR A 32 -2.28 -0.95 13.93
C TYR A 32 -1.37 -1.23 12.74
N PHE A 33 -0.07 -0.88 12.80
CA PHE A 33 0.80 -0.98 11.63
C PHE A 33 0.93 -2.43 11.14
N GLY A 34 0.43 -2.69 9.92
CA GLY A 34 0.43 -4.03 9.31
C GLY A 34 -0.61 -5.01 9.84
N ARG A 35 -1.39 -4.63 10.86
CA ARG A 35 -2.26 -5.56 11.61
C ARG A 35 -3.74 -5.44 11.29
N ARG A 36 -4.16 -4.37 10.63
CA ARG A 36 -5.58 -4.11 10.35
C ARG A 36 -6.08 -4.83 9.10
N SER A 37 -7.34 -5.23 9.15
CA SER A 37 -8.16 -5.64 8.01
C SER A 37 -8.68 -4.42 7.23
N VAL A 38 -9.19 -4.66 6.01
CA VAL A 38 -9.79 -3.59 5.20
C VAL A 38 -11.04 -3.02 5.87
N GLU A 39 -11.86 -3.85 6.50
CA GLU A 39 -13.04 -3.37 7.22
C GLU A 39 -12.67 -2.47 8.40
N GLU A 40 -11.63 -2.80 9.17
CA GLU A 40 -11.14 -1.94 10.25
C GLU A 40 -10.60 -0.60 9.72
N ILE A 41 -9.83 -0.62 8.62
CA ILE A 41 -9.30 0.61 7.98
C ILE A 41 -10.46 1.51 7.52
N LEU A 42 -11.47 0.93 6.86
CA LEU A 42 -12.63 1.66 6.38
C LEU A 42 -13.53 2.15 7.51
N SER A 43 -13.62 1.40 8.61
CA SER A 43 -14.42 1.77 9.78
C SER A 43 -13.78 2.92 10.57
N SER A 44 -12.45 2.92 10.73
CA SER A 44 -11.76 4.05 11.37
C SER A 44 -11.66 5.26 10.46
N GLY A 45 -11.71 5.05 9.15
CA GLY A 45 -11.59 6.11 8.14
C GLY A 45 -10.20 6.71 8.04
N GLU A 46 -9.18 6.02 8.57
CA GLU A 46 -7.87 6.63 8.85
C GLU A 46 -6.71 5.64 8.65
N THR A 47 -5.55 6.17 8.26
CA THR A 47 -4.25 5.48 8.19
C THR A 47 -3.12 6.43 8.65
N CYS A 48 -1.98 5.87 9.05
CA CYS A 48 -0.81 6.67 9.42
C CYS A 48 -0.34 7.52 8.25
N PHE A 49 0.00 8.78 8.48
CA PHE A 49 0.61 9.61 7.43
C PHE A 49 1.98 9.08 6.96
N MET A 50 2.68 8.32 7.80
CA MET A 50 3.95 7.65 7.48
C MET A 50 3.71 6.21 7.05
N ASN A 51 4.32 5.82 5.92
CA ASN A 51 4.16 4.49 5.32
C ASN A 51 2.69 4.02 5.16
N PRO A 52 1.78 4.83 4.59
CA PRO A 52 0.37 4.45 4.44
C PRO A 52 0.14 3.39 3.35
N CYS A 53 1.17 3.03 2.57
CA CYS A 53 0.99 2.32 1.30
C CYS A 53 0.28 0.98 1.45
N LEU A 54 0.50 0.23 2.54
CA LEU A 54 -0.19 -1.03 2.80
C LEU A 54 -1.71 -0.81 2.88
N ASP A 55 -2.17 0.04 3.80
CA ASP A 55 -3.60 0.25 4.04
C ASP A 55 -4.30 0.79 2.78
N LEU A 56 -3.69 1.77 2.12
CA LEU A 56 -4.23 2.37 0.90
C LEU A 56 -4.31 1.35 -0.25
N THR A 57 -3.32 0.46 -0.35
CA THR A 57 -3.30 -0.60 -1.37
C THR A 57 -4.33 -1.67 -1.05
N LEU A 58 -4.50 -2.09 0.21
CA LEU A 58 -5.52 -3.06 0.60
C LEU A 58 -6.94 -2.52 0.34
N VAL A 59 -7.19 -1.26 0.68
CA VAL A 59 -8.49 -0.63 0.40
C VAL A 59 -8.72 -0.52 -1.11
N SER A 60 -7.71 -0.12 -1.88
CA SER A 60 -7.82 -0.09 -3.35
C SER A 60 -8.11 -1.46 -3.93
N SER A 61 -7.41 -2.50 -3.47
CA SER A 61 -7.62 -3.89 -3.89
C SER A 61 -9.06 -4.34 -3.62
N HIS A 62 -9.61 -4.02 -2.44
CA HIS A 62 -11.01 -4.29 -2.12
C HIS A 62 -12.00 -3.56 -3.04
N LEU A 63 -11.76 -2.29 -3.33
CA LEU A 63 -12.61 -1.51 -4.25
C LEU A 63 -12.56 -2.08 -5.69
N ILE A 64 -11.40 -2.55 -6.15
CA ILE A 64 -11.24 -3.25 -7.42
C ILE A 64 -12.00 -4.59 -7.40
N SER A 65 -11.91 -5.34 -6.31
CA SER A 65 -12.66 -6.59 -6.10
C SER A 65 -14.17 -6.38 -6.21
N LYS A 66 -14.71 -5.30 -5.63
CA LYS A 66 -16.14 -4.96 -5.74
C LYS A 66 -16.59 -4.74 -7.18
N LYS A 67 -15.70 -4.26 -8.06
CA LYS A 67 -15.94 -4.09 -9.49
C LYS A 67 -15.69 -5.38 -10.29
N LYS A 68 -15.35 -6.51 -9.64
CA LYS A 68 -15.03 -7.81 -10.26
C LYS A 68 -13.91 -7.74 -11.28
N ILE A 69 -12.93 -6.88 -11.03
CA ILE A 69 -11.78 -6.69 -11.92
C ILE A 69 -10.64 -7.60 -11.43
N PRO A 70 -10.10 -8.49 -12.28
CA PRO A 70 -8.93 -9.28 -11.96
C PRO A 70 -7.73 -8.38 -11.65
N HIS A 71 -7.11 -8.61 -10.49
CA HIS A 71 -5.94 -7.86 -10.07
C HIS A 71 -5.11 -8.68 -9.09
N LYS A 72 -3.84 -8.28 -8.96
CA LYS A 72 -2.87 -8.84 -8.03
C LYS A 72 -2.42 -7.76 -7.07
N LEU A 73 -2.43 -8.08 -5.79
CA LEU A 73 -1.66 -7.35 -4.80
C LEU A 73 -0.20 -7.79 -4.94
N VAL A 74 0.68 -6.83 -5.20
CA VAL A 74 2.11 -7.02 -5.34
C VAL A 74 2.80 -6.50 -4.09
N ILE A 75 3.62 -7.33 -3.48
CA ILE A 75 4.47 -6.97 -2.33
C ILE A 75 5.92 -7.03 -2.79
N GLU A 76 6.60 -5.90 -2.73
CA GLU A 76 8.01 -5.80 -3.03
C GLU A 76 8.81 -5.78 -1.74
N GLU A 77 9.90 -6.53 -1.70
CA GLU A 77 10.94 -6.34 -0.69
C GLU A 77 12.11 -5.61 -1.34
N HIS A 78 12.45 -4.44 -0.80
CA HIS A 78 13.63 -3.67 -1.21
C HIS A 78 14.79 -3.94 -0.27
N LEU A 79 15.99 -4.08 -0.82
CA LEU A 79 17.24 -4.16 -0.07
C LEU A 79 17.51 -2.85 0.71
N PRO A 80 18.44 -2.85 1.68
CA PRO A 80 18.77 -1.66 2.45
C PRO A 80 19.20 -0.54 1.51
N SER A 81 18.88 0.70 1.89
CA SER A 81 19.10 1.90 1.06
C SER A 81 19.51 3.08 1.94
N ASN A 82 19.93 4.19 1.34
CA ASN A 82 20.26 5.40 2.11
C ASN A 82 19.10 5.77 3.07
N GLY A 83 19.39 5.79 4.37
CA GLY A 83 18.42 6.08 5.43
C GLY A 83 17.72 4.86 6.06
N PHE A 84 17.92 3.65 5.53
CA PHE A 84 17.32 2.40 6.04
C PHE A 84 18.32 1.23 5.97
N ASP A 85 18.73 0.70 7.12
CA ASP A 85 19.69 -0.40 7.28
C ASP A 85 19.04 -1.80 7.28
N PHE A 86 17.80 -1.91 6.81
CA PHE A 86 17.02 -3.14 6.76
C PHE A 86 16.14 -3.15 5.51
N ASN A 87 15.69 -4.35 5.09
CA ASN A 87 14.82 -4.43 3.92
C ASN A 87 13.45 -3.82 4.25
N ARG A 88 12.80 -3.26 3.23
CA ARG A 88 11.48 -2.63 3.39
C ARG A 88 10.48 -3.22 2.44
N LEU A 89 9.23 -3.27 2.90
CA LEU A 89 8.12 -3.68 2.05
C LEU A 89 7.47 -2.48 1.36
N HIS A 90 7.09 -2.66 0.10
CA HIS A 90 6.24 -1.73 -0.64
C HIS A 90 5.09 -2.50 -1.30
N PHE A 91 3.94 -1.84 -1.44
CA PHE A 91 2.70 -2.47 -1.90
C PHE A 91 2.18 -1.77 -3.15
N VAL A 92 1.80 -2.58 -4.14
CA VAL A 92 1.34 -2.13 -5.47
C VAL A 92 0.18 -3.02 -5.91
N ILE A 93 -0.71 -2.49 -6.75
CA ILE A 93 -1.71 -3.31 -7.44
C ILE A 93 -1.37 -3.39 -8.91
N GLU A 94 -1.31 -4.60 -9.45
CA GLU A 94 -1.39 -4.86 -10.89
C GLU A 94 -2.82 -5.24 -11.25
N PHE A 95 -3.39 -4.64 -12.29
CA PHE A 95 -4.74 -4.98 -12.73
C PHE A 95 -4.85 -4.92 -14.25
N GLN A 96 -5.86 -5.62 -14.75
CA GLN A 96 -6.18 -5.71 -16.17
C GLN A 96 -7.66 -5.36 -16.33
N ASN A 97 -8.02 -4.62 -17.38
CA ASN A 97 -9.43 -4.50 -17.74
C ASN A 97 -9.86 -5.76 -18.50
N ASN A 98 -11.11 -6.20 -18.30
CA ASN A 98 -11.69 -7.40 -18.92
C ASN A 98 -11.91 -7.28 -20.44
N ASP A 99 -11.26 -6.34 -21.12
CA ASP A 99 -11.44 -6.09 -22.54
C ASP A 99 -10.48 -6.94 -23.38
N LYS A 100 -10.85 -7.21 -24.64
CA LYS A 100 -10.14 -8.16 -25.53
C LYS A 100 -8.68 -7.77 -25.84
N GLN A 101 -8.29 -6.54 -25.56
CA GLN A 101 -6.92 -6.03 -25.69
C GLN A 101 -6.35 -5.69 -24.31
N SER A 102 -6.42 -6.64 -23.37
CA SER A 102 -6.10 -6.46 -21.95
C SER A 102 -4.68 -5.91 -21.72
N LYS A 103 -4.57 -4.59 -21.74
CA LYS A 103 -3.41 -3.85 -21.27
C LYS A 103 -3.29 -4.03 -19.76
N GLU A 104 -2.06 -4.23 -19.31
CA GLU A 104 -1.73 -4.25 -17.89
C GLU A 104 -1.57 -2.82 -17.39
N TYR A 105 -2.05 -2.57 -16.18
CA TYR A 105 -1.84 -1.32 -15.47
C TYR A 105 -1.37 -1.63 -14.06
N PHE A 106 -0.71 -0.66 -13.45
CA PHE A 106 -0.47 -0.71 -12.02
C PHE A 106 -0.82 0.60 -11.32
N LEU A 107 -1.22 0.45 -10.06
CA LEU A 107 -1.51 1.52 -9.12
C LEU A 107 -0.51 1.44 -7.97
N ASN A 108 0.27 2.49 -7.79
CA ASN A 108 1.39 2.53 -6.85
C ASN A 108 1.38 3.82 -6.01
N TYR A 109 1.12 3.67 -4.70
CA TYR A 109 1.22 4.73 -3.69
C TYR A 109 2.69 5.02 -3.34
N LYS A 110 3.46 5.53 -4.31
CA LYS A 110 4.92 5.51 -4.29
C LYS A 110 5.54 6.45 -3.26
N ARG A 111 5.00 7.66 -3.10
CA ARG A 111 5.59 8.75 -2.30
C ARG A 111 4.51 9.68 -1.75
N ALA A 112 4.46 9.88 -0.43
CA ALA A 112 3.61 10.86 0.24
C ALA A 112 2.15 10.89 -0.25
N ASN A 113 1.81 11.75 -1.22
CA ASN A 113 0.49 11.85 -1.85
C ASN A 113 0.46 11.53 -3.35
N GLU A 114 1.56 11.09 -3.95
CA GLU A 114 1.63 10.67 -5.34
C GLU A 114 1.11 9.23 -5.49
N VAL A 115 0.17 9.06 -6.41
CA VAL A 115 -0.32 7.75 -6.85
C VAL A 115 0.00 7.59 -8.32
N TYR A 116 0.92 6.68 -8.61
CA TYR A 116 1.32 6.37 -9.97
C TYR A 116 0.33 5.37 -10.56
N LEU A 117 -0.30 5.77 -11.66
CA LEU A 117 -1.22 4.98 -12.46
C LEU A 117 -0.63 4.86 -13.87
N LEU A 118 0.11 3.79 -14.11
CA LEU A 118 0.88 3.62 -15.34
C LEU A 118 0.49 2.35 -16.08
N GLU A 119 0.65 2.40 -17.41
CA GLU A 119 0.47 1.25 -18.31
C GLU A 119 1.73 0.37 -18.31
N GLY A 120 1.54 -0.94 -18.40
CA GLY A 120 2.57 -1.95 -18.49
C GLY A 120 2.66 -2.84 -17.26
N LYS A 121 3.48 -3.88 -17.38
CA LYS A 121 3.79 -4.81 -16.30
C LYS A 121 4.60 -4.10 -15.22
N TYR A 122 4.24 -4.29 -13.96
CA TYR A 122 5.02 -3.76 -12.86
C TYR A 122 6.28 -4.62 -12.64
N ASN A 123 7.44 -4.04 -12.89
CA ASN A 123 8.76 -4.67 -12.72
C ASN A 123 9.52 -4.13 -11.49
N GLY A 124 8.79 -3.44 -10.63
CA GLY A 124 9.29 -2.89 -9.39
C GLY A 124 9.84 -1.48 -9.46
N ARG A 125 10.03 -0.88 -8.27
CA ARG A 125 10.59 0.46 -8.13
C ARG A 125 12.02 0.51 -8.67
N GLN A 126 12.25 1.36 -9.66
CA GLN A 126 13.57 1.56 -10.27
C GLN A 126 14.52 2.38 -9.38
N ASP A 127 14.00 3.09 -8.38
CA ASP A 127 14.79 3.95 -7.48
C ASP A 127 15.36 3.21 -6.26
N LEU A 128 15.04 1.93 -6.08
CA LEU A 128 15.52 1.12 -4.95
C LEU A 128 15.92 -0.28 -5.41
N PRO A 129 17.02 -0.83 -4.87
CA PRO A 129 17.41 -2.21 -5.17
C PRO A 129 16.34 -3.19 -4.68
N LEU A 130 15.91 -4.08 -5.57
CA LEU A 130 14.85 -5.07 -5.32
C LEU A 130 15.46 -6.38 -4.81
N ALA A 131 14.94 -6.91 -3.71
CA ALA A 131 15.27 -8.24 -3.20
C ALA A 131 14.36 -9.30 -3.83
N GLN A 132 13.04 -9.07 -3.79
CA GLN A 132 12.04 -9.99 -4.36
C GLN A 132 10.67 -9.34 -4.54
N ILE A 133 9.79 -10.04 -5.26
CA ILE A 133 8.38 -9.70 -5.46
C ILE A 133 7.50 -10.92 -5.18
N LEU A 134 6.50 -10.73 -4.31
CA LEU A 134 5.41 -11.67 -4.10
C LEU A 134 4.13 -11.12 -4.75
N LYS A 135 3.37 -11.97 -5.43
CA LYS A 135 2.09 -11.59 -6.07
C LYS A 135 0.95 -12.45 -5.53
N ILE A 136 -0.09 -11.79 -5.02
CA ILE A 136 -1.26 -12.41 -4.40
C ILE A 136 -2.50 -12.04 -5.21
N GLN A 137 -3.38 -13.01 -5.46
CA GLN A 137 -4.62 -12.75 -6.21
C GLN A 137 -5.60 -11.97 -5.34
N GLY A 138 -5.86 -10.70 -5.70
CA GLY A 138 -6.63 -9.77 -4.87
C GLY A 138 -8.09 -10.18 -4.69
N LEU A 139 -8.68 -10.84 -5.70
CA LEU A 139 -10.05 -11.38 -5.63
C LEU A 139 -10.24 -12.47 -4.56
N LYS A 140 -9.15 -13.05 -4.04
CA LYS A 140 -9.20 -14.08 -2.99
C LYS A 140 -9.09 -13.51 -1.57
N LEU A 141 -8.86 -12.21 -1.42
CA LEU A 141 -8.71 -11.56 -0.11
C LEU A 141 -10.07 -11.30 0.53
N ASN A 142 -10.27 -11.80 1.73
CA ASN A 142 -11.40 -11.48 2.59
C ASN A 142 -11.12 -10.14 3.31
N PRO A 143 -11.96 -9.10 3.12
CA PRO A 143 -11.75 -7.78 3.70
C PRO A 143 -11.87 -7.75 5.24
N LYS A 144 -12.44 -8.78 5.86
CA LYS A 144 -12.55 -8.95 7.32
C LYS A 144 -11.27 -9.43 7.99
N ASN A 145 -10.36 -9.99 7.18
CA ASN A 145 -9.11 -10.54 7.68
C ASN A 145 -7.97 -9.58 7.35
N PRO A 146 -7.01 -9.40 8.26
CA PRO A 146 -5.76 -8.74 7.89
C PRO A 146 -4.98 -9.60 6.88
N LEU A 147 -4.01 -8.98 6.20
CA LEU A 147 -3.31 -9.62 5.07
C LEU A 147 -2.66 -10.96 5.46
N TYR A 148 -1.98 -11.03 6.61
CA TYR A 148 -1.31 -12.24 7.06
C TYR A 148 -2.28 -13.40 7.32
N VAL A 149 -3.48 -13.11 7.88
CA VAL A 149 -4.53 -14.12 8.08
C VAL A 149 -5.09 -14.62 6.75
N ASN A 150 -5.27 -13.73 5.76
CA ASN A 150 -5.67 -14.14 4.41
C ASN A 150 -4.68 -15.13 3.76
N LEU A 151 -3.42 -15.10 4.19
CA LEU A 151 -2.35 -15.96 3.70
C LEU A 151 -2.10 -17.18 4.60
N GLY A 152 -2.94 -17.41 5.62
CA GLY A 152 -2.89 -18.58 6.48
C GLY A 152 -1.98 -18.46 7.70
N TYR A 153 -1.44 -17.27 7.98
CA TYR A 153 -0.55 -17.03 9.11
C TYR A 153 -1.33 -16.59 10.35
N LYS A 154 -0.83 -16.98 11.53
CA LYS A 154 -1.46 -16.59 12.81
C LYS A 154 -1.04 -15.18 13.24
N THR A 155 0.16 -14.77 12.86
CA THR A 155 0.74 -13.48 13.25
C THR A 155 1.39 -12.77 12.07
N LEU A 156 1.53 -11.46 12.17
CA LEU A 156 2.21 -10.64 11.16
C LEU A 156 3.71 -10.95 11.13
N GLU A 157 4.29 -11.27 12.28
CA GLU A 157 5.68 -11.63 12.48
C GLU A 157 6.03 -12.94 11.77
N GLU A 158 5.17 -13.96 11.90
CA GLU A 158 5.29 -15.24 11.19
C GLU A 158 5.24 -15.04 9.68
N PHE A 159 4.22 -14.33 9.18
CA PHE A 159 4.11 -13.97 7.76
C PHE A 159 5.36 -13.26 7.25
N SER A 160 5.82 -12.26 7.99
CA SER A 160 6.99 -11.45 7.63
C SER A 160 8.25 -12.31 7.54
N LYS A 161 8.51 -13.16 8.54
CA LYS A 161 9.72 -13.98 8.64
C LYS A 161 9.76 -15.07 7.58
N GLU A 162 8.64 -15.70 7.27
CA GLU A 162 8.59 -16.79 6.30
C GLU A 162 8.66 -16.31 4.85
N ASN A 163 8.11 -15.12 4.56
CA ASN A 163 8.04 -14.61 3.19
C ASN A 163 9.16 -13.64 2.84
N PHE A 164 9.77 -12.94 3.81
CA PHE A 164 10.71 -11.84 3.55
C PHE A 164 11.96 -11.93 4.43
N LYS A 165 13.06 -12.46 3.85
CA LYS A 165 14.25 -12.85 4.61
C LYS A 165 15.01 -11.68 5.25
N GLY A 166 14.97 -10.48 4.67
CA GLY A 166 15.69 -9.33 5.20
C GLY A 166 14.77 -8.26 5.80
N TYR A 167 13.45 -8.46 5.75
CA TYR A 167 12.49 -7.54 6.33
C TYR A 167 12.40 -7.75 7.85
N SER A 168 12.38 -6.65 8.59
CA SER A 168 12.13 -6.66 10.04
C SER A 168 10.98 -5.72 10.36
N LEU A 169 9.86 -6.30 10.78
CA LEU A 169 8.70 -5.55 11.26
C LEU A 169 9.07 -4.65 12.45
N GLU A 170 9.84 -5.18 13.39
CA GLU A 170 10.30 -4.46 14.58
C GLU A 170 11.16 -3.23 14.22
N LYS A 171 12.13 -3.39 13.31
CA LYS A 171 12.94 -2.26 12.84
C LYS A 171 12.07 -1.22 12.12
N ASN A 172 11.08 -1.67 11.35
CA ASN A 172 10.19 -0.76 10.64
C ASN A 172 9.29 0.04 11.59
N ILE A 173 8.70 -0.62 12.59
CA ILE A 173 7.91 0.02 13.65
C ILE A 173 8.78 0.99 14.48
N SER A 174 9.96 0.55 14.89
CA SER A 174 10.91 1.39 15.63
C SER A 174 11.29 2.64 14.84
N ARG A 175 11.50 2.50 13.53
CA ARG A 175 11.79 3.63 12.67
C ARG A 175 10.61 4.59 12.53
N LEU A 176 9.40 4.06 12.34
CA LEU A 176 8.18 4.87 12.32
C LEU A 176 8.03 5.68 13.60
N LYS A 177 8.18 5.04 14.76
CA LYS A 177 8.09 5.70 16.07
C LYS A 177 9.17 6.76 16.28
N LYS A 178 10.39 6.52 15.80
CA LYS A 178 11.48 7.51 15.84
C LYS A 178 11.16 8.76 15.00
N ASP A 179 10.58 8.56 13.82
CA ASP A 179 10.22 9.65 12.91
C ASP A 179 8.85 10.27 13.25
N ASN A 180 8.12 9.70 14.22
CA ASN A 180 6.78 10.12 14.59
C ASN A 180 6.79 11.37 15.48
N SER A 181 6.45 12.52 14.89
CA SER A 181 6.26 13.75 15.66
C SER A 181 5.11 14.58 15.09
N ILE A 182 4.47 15.37 15.95
CA ILE A 182 3.44 16.33 15.54
C ILE A 182 4.03 17.31 14.52
N GLU A 183 5.28 17.76 14.72
CA GLU A 183 5.97 18.65 13.78
C GLU A 183 6.11 18.02 12.39
N ASN A 184 6.51 16.76 12.30
CA ASN A 184 6.61 16.04 11.03
C ASN A 184 5.24 15.88 10.36
N TYR A 185 4.19 15.62 11.14
CA TYR A 185 2.83 15.58 10.62
C TYR A 185 2.37 16.94 10.07
N GLN A 186 2.64 18.04 10.78
CA GLN A 186 2.30 19.38 10.29
C GLN A 186 3.06 19.74 9.01
N LYS A 187 4.37 19.43 8.95
CA LYS A 187 5.18 19.59 7.73
C LYS A 187 4.61 18.77 6.57
N TYR A 188 4.17 17.53 6.84
CA TYR A 188 3.50 16.69 5.86
C TYR A 188 2.22 17.35 5.33
N LYS A 189 1.32 17.82 6.20
CA LYS A 189 0.07 18.47 5.79
C LYS A 189 0.32 19.73 4.95
N GLN A 190 1.26 20.58 5.38
CA GLN A 190 1.62 21.81 4.67
C GLN A 190 2.18 21.52 3.28
N LYS A 191 3.00 20.48 3.14
CA LYS A 191 3.69 20.17 1.88
C LYS A 191 2.80 19.43 0.87
N PHE A 192 1.96 18.51 1.34
CA PHE A 192 1.27 17.56 0.44
C PHE A 192 -0.25 17.73 0.42
N GLY A 193 -0.82 18.54 1.31
CA GLY A 193 -2.26 18.70 1.43
C GLY A 193 -2.95 17.39 1.80
N GLU A 194 -4.25 17.30 1.48
CA GLU A 194 -5.08 16.14 1.83
C GLU A 194 -5.29 15.17 0.66
N ASP A 195 -5.23 15.67 -0.58
CA ASP A 195 -5.59 14.93 -1.78
C ASP A 195 -4.42 14.17 -2.40
N PHE A 196 -4.74 13.08 -3.11
CA PHE A 196 -3.77 12.38 -3.94
C PHE A 196 -3.50 13.14 -5.25
N LEU A 197 -2.23 13.21 -5.61
CA LEU A 197 -1.76 13.61 -6.94
C LEU A 197 -1.62 12.37 -7.82
N ILE A 198 -2.43 12.27 -8.88
CA ILE A 198 -2.39 11.12 -9.79
C ILE A 198 -1.36 11.36 -10.89
N ILE A 199 -0.36 10.50 -10.96
CA ILE A 199 0.73 10.55 -11.94
C ILE A 199 0.48 9.48 -13.01
N THR A 200 0.21 9.89 -14.25
CA THR A 200 -0.06 8.96 -15.37
C THR A 200 1.04 8.91 -16.42
N LYS A 201 2.17 9.60 -16.17
CA LYS A 201 3.38 9.57 -16.99
C LYS A 201 4.58 9.45 -16.05
N PRO A 202 5.56 8.59 -16.36
CA PRO A 202 6.75 8.40 -15.52
C PRO A 202 7.60 9.66 -15.39
#